data_AF-A0A1M5KZP7-F1
#
_entry.id   AF-A0A1M5KZP7-F1
#
_cell.length_a   1.000
_cell.length_b   1.000
_cell.length_c   1.000
_cell.angle_alpha   90.00
_cell.angle_beta   90.00
_cell.angle_gamma   90.00
#
_symmetry.space_group_name_H-M   'P 1'
#
loop_
_entity.id
_entity.type
_entity.pdbx_description
1 polymer ?
#
loop_
_entity_poly.entity_id
_entity_poly.type
_entity_poly.pdbx_seq_one_letter_code
_entity_poly.pdbx_strand_id
1 'polypeptide(L)'
;MKFVIQFLAILVSAFIVQLFLPWYSLAVVALAMGYFFKSNANFLAGFLAIALLWFLKAWWADAHTVSDLSTRVATILTVKSKLVLMLVTALIGGLVGGFATLTGALLKYKRKMRWY
;
A
#
# COMPACT_ATOMS: atom_id res chain seq x y z
N MET A 1 -7.90 -18.19 0.59
CA MET A 1 -8.60 -17.64 -0.60
C MET A 1 -9.01 -16.18 -0.41
N LYS A 2 -9.83 -15.81 0.59
CA LYS A 2 -10.29 -14.41 0.77
C LYS A 2 -9.16 -13.38 0.90
N PHE A 3 -8.04 -13.75 1.55
CA PHE A 3 -6.84 -12.92 1.63
C PHE A 3 -6.24 -12.60 0.25
N VAL A 4 -6.01 -13.63 -0.57
CA VAL A 4 -5.40 -13.49 -1.90
C VAL A 4 -6.29 -12.63 -2.80
N ILE A 5 -7.61 -12.83 -2.75
CA ILE A 5 -8.56 -12.01 -3.51
C ILE A 5 -8.48 -10.54 -3.07
N GLN A 6 -8.49 -10.26 -1.77
CA GLN A 6 -8.37 -8.91 -1.23
C GLN A 6 -7.03 -8.26 -1.61
N PHE A 7 -5.92 -8.99 -1.48
CA PHE A 7 -4.59 -8.55 -1.87
C PHE A 7 -4.53 -8.18 -3.35
N LEU A 8 -5.00 -9.05 -4.25
CA LEU A 8 -5.00 -8.82 -5.69
C LEU A 8 -5.93 -7.66 -6.06
N ALA A 9 -7.12 -7.58 -5.44
CA ALA A 9 -8.05 -6.49 -5.65
C ALA A 9 -7.41 -5.13 -5.28
N ILE A 10 -6.73 -5.05 -4.14
CA ILE A 10 -5.99 -3.85 -3.73
C ILE A 10 -4.88 -3.56 -4.72
N LEU A 11 -4.01 -4.53 -5.02
CA LEU A 11 -2.83 -4.34 -5.87
C LEU A 11 -3.19 -3.79 -7.26
N VAL A 12 -4.17 -4.42 -7.92
CA VAL A 12 -4.58 -4.04 -9.28
C VAL A 12 -5.31 -2.72 -9.29
N SER A 13 -6.28 -2.51 -8.39
CA SER A 13 -7.03 -1.25 -8.34
C SER A 13 -6.14 -0.07 -7.94
N ALA A 14 -5.24 -0.26 -6.98
CA ALA A 14 -4.25 0.73 -6.57
C ALA A 14 -3.33 1.12 -7.73
N PHE A 15 -2.84 0.14 -8.49
CA PHE A 15 -2.00 0.38 -9.66
C PHE A 15 -2.72 1.26 -10.69
N ILE A 16 -3.94 0.88 -11.08
CA ILE A 16 -4.74 1.61 -12.08
C ILE A 16 -5.02 3.04 -11.61
N VAL A 17 -5.48 3.21 -10.36
CA VAL A 17 -5.84 4.52 -9.81
C VAL A 17 -4.63 5.45 -9.75
N GLN A 18 -3.47 4.93 -9.36
CA GLN A 18 -2.24 5.72 -9.24
C GLN A 18 -1.60 6.08 -10.60
N LEU A 19 -2.18 5.65 -11.73
CA LEU A 19 -1.80 6.17 -13.05
C LEU A 19 -2.39 7.56 -13.31
N PHE A 20 -3.54 7.87 -12.70
CA PHE A 20 -4.30 9.10 -12.95
C PHE A 20 -4.33 10.03 -11.74
N LEU A 21 -4.24 9.48 -10.53
CA LEU A 21 -4.40 10.21 -9.28
C LEU A 21 -3.10 10.23 -8.45
N PRO A 22 -2.93 11.24 -7.58
CA PRO A 22 -1.78 11.31 -6.69
C PRO A 22 -1.74 10.15 -5.69
N TRP A 23 -0.59 9.97 -5.05
CA TRP A 23 -0.30 8.82 -4.18
C TRP A 23 -1.28 8.61 -3.01
N TYR A 24 -1.90 9.66 -2.47
CA TYR A 24 -2.86 9.55 -1.36
C TYR A 24 -4.14 8.79 -1.75
N SER A 25 -4.45 8.69 -3.05
CA SER A 25 -5.59 7.92 -3.56
C SER A 25 -5.51 6.44 -3.20
N LEU A 26 -4.31 5.90 -2.99
CA LEU A 26 -4.08 4.51 -2.57
C LEU A 26 -4.76 4.19 -1.24
N ALA A 27 -4.79 5.14 -0.30
CA ALA A 27 -5.48 4.96 0.98
C ALA A 27 -7.00 4.79 0.78
N VAL A 28 -7.59 5.58 -0.14
CA VAL A 28 -9.02 5.49 -0.46
C VAL A 28 -9.35 4.14 -1.10
N VAL A 29 -8.51 3.69 -2.04
CA VAL A 29 -8.66 2.39 -2.70
C VAL A 29 -8.53 1.24 -1.70
N ALA A 30 -7.48 1.25 -0.89
CA ALA A 30 -7.24 0.22 0.13
C ALA A 30 -8.39 0.14 1.15
N LEU A 31 -8.93 1.30 1.57
CA LEU A 31 -10.12 1.36 2.41
C LEU A 31 -11.35 0.75 1.72
N ALA A 32 -11.63 1.15 0.48
CA ALA A 32 -12.76 0.61 -0.28
C ALA A 32 -12.66 -0.91 -0.42
N MET A 33 -11.48 -1.43 -0.78
CA MET A 33 -11.27 -2.87 -0.91
C MET A 33 -11.35 -3.59 0.44
N GLY A 34 -10.87 -2.99 1.53
CA GLY A 34 -11.07 -3.50 2.89
C GLY A 34 -12.55 -3.60 3.28
N TYR A 35 -13.36 -2.64 2.85
CA TYR A 35 -14.80 -2.65 3.05
C TYR A 35 -15.50 -3.75 2.26
N PHE A 36 -15.20 -3.90 0.96
CA PHE A 36 -15.88 -4.90 0.13
C PHE A 36 -15.39 -6.33 0.41
N PHE A 37 -14.08 -6.53 0.51
CA PHE A 37 -13.42 -7.83 0.61
C PHE A 37 -12.80 -8.02 2.00
N LYS A 38 -13.53 -8.67 2.91
CA LYS A 38 -13.04 -8.95 4.26
C LYS A 38 -12.28 -10.28 4.31
N SER A 39 -11.06 -10.27 4.82
CA SER A 39 -10.27 -11.46 5.17
C SER A 39 -9.96 -11.53 6.67
N ASN A 40 -9.31 -12.60 7.12
CA ASN A 40 -8.84 -12.72 8.50
C ASN A 40 -7.58 -11.87 8.78
N ALA A 41 -6.93 -11.36 7.74
CA ALA A 41 -5.69 -10.59 7.83
C ALA A 41 -5.76 -9.33 6.96
N ASN A 42 -6.79 -8.49 7.18
CA ASN A 42 -7.04 -7.28 6.38
C ASN A 42 -5.86 -6.31 6.37
N PHE A 43 -5.24 -6.08 7.54
CA PHE A 43 -4.05 -5.25 7.62
C PHE A 43 -2.93 -5.80 6.75
N LEU A 44 -2.63 -7.10 6.86
CA LEU A 44 -1.55 -7.74 6.12
C LEU A 44 -1.80 -7.73 4.60
N ALA A 45 -3.07 -7.88 4.19
CA ALA A 45 -3.46 -7.83 2.77
C ALA A 45 -3.18 -6.45 2.17
N GLY A 46 -3.62 -5.38 2.85
CA GLY A 46 -3.35 -4.01 2.44
C GLY A 46 -1.88 -3.64 2.51
N PHE A 47 -1.20 -4.07 3.58
CA PHE A 47 0.21 -3.79 3.80
C PHE A 47 1.07 -4.38 2.68
N LEU A 48 0.94 -5.68 2.41
CA LEU A 48 1.75 -6.34 1.39
C LEU A 48 1.40 -5.84 -0.01
N ALA A 49 0.13 -5.57 -0.31
CA ALA A 49 -0.26 -5.09 -1.63
C ALA A 49 0.35 -3.72 -1.95
N ILE A 50 0.21 -2.75 -1.04
CA ILE A 50 0.74 -1.40 -1.28
C ILE A 50 2.27 -1.36 -1.13
N ALA A 51 2.86 -2.12 -0.20
CA ALA A 51 4.31 -2.21 -0.07
C ALA A 51 4.95 -2.78 -1.34
N LEU A 52 4.39 -3.85 -1.89
CA LEU A 52 4.87 -4.44 -3.15
C LEU A 52 4.74 -3.45 -4.31
N LEU A 53 3.60 -2.77 -4.41
CA LEU A 53 3.37 -1.76 -5.45
C LEU A 53 4.40 -0.62 -5.39
N TRP A 54 4.66 -0.08 -4.20
CA TRP A 54 5.61 1.01 -4.02
C TRP A 54 7.05 0.56 -4.19
N PHE A 55 7.39 -0.65 -3.76
CA PHE A 55 8.71 -1.22 -4.00
C PHE A 55 8.96 -1.36 -5.51
N LEU A 56 8.02 -1.96 -6.25
CA LEU A 56 8.13 -2.12 -7.69
C LEU A 56 8.19 -0.77 -8.42
N LYS A 57 7.40 0.23 -8.00
CA LYS A 57 7.48 1.59 -8.56
C LYS A 57 8.81 2.26 -8.27
N ALA A 58 9.34 2.16 -7.05
CA ALA A 58 10.62 2.75 -6.69
C ALA A 58 11.78 2.10 -7.44
N TRP A 59 11.76 0.76 -7.56
CA TRP A 59 12.72 0.01 -8.35
C TRP A 59 12.64 0.35 -9.85
N TRP A 60 11.43 0.42 -10.41
CA TRP A 60 11.23 0.81 -11.80
C TRP A 60 11.73 2.22 -12.09
N ALA A 61 11.42 3.17 -11.21
CA ALA A 61 11.89 4.55 -11.33
C ALA A 61 13.43 4.62 -11.30
N ASP A 62 14.08 3.90 -10.37
CA ASP A 62 15.54 3.87 -10.30
C ASP A 62 16.17 3.25 -11.55
N ALA A 63 15.62 2.13 -12.05
CA ALA A 63 16.15 1.43 -13.21
C ALA A 63 16.02 2.22 -14.53
N HIS A 64 15.04 3.12 -14.64
CA HIS A 64 14.74 3.87 -15.87
C HIS A 64 15.21 5.33 -15.82
N THR A 65 15.85 5.77 -14.74
CA THR A 65 16.35 7.15 -14.64
C THR A 65 17.82 7.19 -15.07
N VAL A 66 18.14 8.03 -16.07
CA VAL A 66 19.52 8.26 -16.54
C VAL A 66 20.37 8.95 -15.47
N SER A 67 19.75 9.77 -14.62
CA SER A 67 20.39 10.42 -13.49
C SER A 67 20.28 9.58 -12.22
N ASP A 68 21.33 9.61 -11.40
CA ASP A 68 21.34 8.90 -10.12
C ASP A 68 20.57 9.67 -9.03
N LEU A 69 19.29 9.92 -9.29
CA LEU A 69 18.41 10.68 -8.40
C LEU A 69 18.25 9.97 -7.05
N SER A 70 18.12 8.65 -7.06
CA SER A 70 18.00 7.84 -5.84
C SER A 70 19.25 7.94 -4.96
N THR A 71 20.47 7.94 -5.51
CA THR A 71 21.70 8.20 -4.72
C THR A 71 21.71 9.60 -4.13
N ARG A 72 21.28 10.61 -4.88
CA ARG A 72 21.23 12.00 -4.40
C ARG A 72 20.26 12.13 -3.22
N VAL A 73 19.05 11.58 -3.36
CA VAL A 73 18.06 11.56 -2.27
C VAL A 73 18.57 10.76 -1.08
N ALA A 74 19.19 9.61 -1.32
CA ALA A 74 19.78 8.78 -0.27
C ALA A 74 20.88 9.54 0.49
N THR A 75 21.71 10.32 -0.21
CA THR A 75 22.76 11.16 0.39
C THR A 75 22.16 12.31 1.22
N ILE A 76 21.14 13.00 0.70
CA ILE A 76 20.43 14.07 1.43
C ILE A 76 19.81 13.53 2.72
N LEU A 77 19.22 12.34 2.66
CA LEU A 77 18.62 11.68 3.81
C LEU A 77 19.64 10.98 4.70
N THR A 78 20.94 11.08 4.41
CA THR A 78 22.05 10.38 5.10
C THR A 78 21.92 8.85 5.10
N VAL A 79 21.02 8.31 4.28
CA VAL A 79 20.80 6.89 4.06
C VAL A 79 21.78 6.47 2.98
N LYS A 80 22.94 5.92 3.33
CA LYS A 80 24.01 5.56 2.37
C LYS A 80 23.67 4.40 1.40
N SER A 81 22.40 4.02 1.27
CA SER A 81 21.95 2.91 0.44
C SER A 81 20.59 3.18 -0.21
N LYS A 82 20.56 3.12 -1.54
CA LYS A 82 19.31 3.23 -2.33
C LYS A 82 18.30 2.15 -1.97
N LEU A 83 18.78 0.94 -1.68
CA LEU A 83 17.91 -0.18 -1.31
C LEU A 83 17.16 0.13 -0.01
N VAL A 84 17.85 0.71 0.99
CA VAL A 84 17.22 1.13 2.24
C VAL A 84 16.16 2.20 1.97
N LEU A 85 16.45 3.16 1.08
CA LEU A 85 15.47 4.17 0.67
C LEU A 85 14.21 3.56 0.03
N MET A 86 14.37 2.57 -0.87
CA MET A 86 13.26 1.86 -1.49
C MET A 86 12.45 1.06 -0.47
N LEU A 87 13.12 0.38 0.48
CA LEU A 87 12.46 -0.38 1.54
C LEU A 87 11.67 0.52 2.48
N VAL A 88 12.24 1.67 2.88
CA VAL A 88 11.55 2.67 3.70
C VAL A 88 10.33 3.21 2.95
N THR A 89 10.47 3.49 1.65
CA THR A 89 9.35 3.91 0.80
C THR A 89 8.25 2.84 0.82
N ALA A 90 8.59 1.60 0.48
CA ALA A 90 7.65 0.47 0.50
C ALA A 90 6.99 0.27 1.87
N LEU A 91 7.74 0.44 2.96
CA LEU A 91 7.24 0.33 4.33
C LEU A 91 6.20 1.41 4.63
N ILE A 92 6.47 2.67 4.28
CA ILE A 92 5.54 3.79 4.47
C ILE A 92 4.25 3.54 3.69
N GLY A 93 4.36 3.19 2.40
CA GLY A 93 3.21 2.85 1.57
C GLY A 93 2.43 1.66 2.13
N GLY A 94 3.13 0.61 2.55
CA GLY A 94 2.54 -0.56 3.19
C GLY A 94 1.77 -0.21 4.45
N LEU A 95 2.33 0.60 5.36
CA LEU A 95 1.62 1.02 6.57
C LEU A 95 0.33 1.77 6.24
N VAL A 96 0.38 2.72 5.29
CA VAL A 96 -0.81 3.45 4.81
C VAL A 96 -1.86 2.47 4.27
N GLY A 97 -1.45 1.54 3.40
CA GLY A 97 -2.34 0.53 2.82
C GLY A 97 -2.94 -0.41 3.86
N GLY A 98 -2.13 -0.88 4.81
CA GLY A 98 -2.53 -1.80 5.87
C GLY A 98 -3.56 -1.17 6.80
N PHE A 99 -3.32 0.04 7.29
CA PHE A 99 -4.26 0.75 8.15
C PHE A 99 -5.55 1.13 7.41
N ALA A 100 -5.45 1.61 6.16
CA ALA A 100 -6.65 1.93 5.37
C ALA A 100 -7.54 0.70 5.16
N THR A 101 -6.94 -0.44 4.78
CA THR A 101 -7.66 -1.70 4.57
C THR A 101 -8.30 -2.22 5.86
N LEU A 102 -7.59 -2.12 6.99
CA LEU A 102 -8.14 -2.47 8.30
C LEU A 102 -9.35 -1.60 8.66
N THR A 103 -9.25 -0.28 8.47
CA THR A 103 -10.35 0.66 8.70
C THR A 103 -11.57 0.32 7.85
N GLY A 104 -11.39 0.05 6.55
CA GLY A 104 -12.48 -0.38 5.67
C GLY A 104 -13.18 -1.65 6.16
N ALA A 105 -12.40 -2.64 6.59
CA ALA A 105 -12.93 -3.91 7.10
C ALA A 105 -13.69 -3.76 8.44
N LEU A 106 -13.28 -2.82 9.28
CA LEU A 106 -13.95 -2.47 10.53
C LEU A 106 -15.25 -1.70 10.29
N LEU A 107 -15.31 -0.80 9.31
CA LEU A 107 -16.53 -0.05 8.96
C LEU A 107 -17.68 -0.96 8.52
N LYS A 108 -17.40 -2.10 7.90
CA LYS A 108 -18.42 -3.10 7.55
C LYS A 108 -18.95 -3.87 8.76
N TYR A 109 -18.28 -3.83 9.91
CA TYR A 109 -18.70 -4.57 11.09
C TYR A 109 -19.97 -3.94 11.68
N LYS A 110 -21.14 -4.51 11.33
CA LYS A 110 -22.39 -4.20 12.01
C LYS A 110 -22.28 -4.65 13.46
N ARG A 111 -22.31 -3.70 14.39
CA ARG A 111 -22.52 -3.98 15.82
C ARG A 111 -23.89 -4.63 15.94
N LYS A 112 -23.94 -5.95 16.15
CA LYS A 112 -25.16 -6.64 16.57
C LYS A 112 -25.40 -6.15 18.00
N MET A 113 -26.14 -5.04 18.15
CA MET A 113 -26.59 -4.56 19.46
C MET A 113 -27.44 -5.68 20.06
N ARG A 114 -26.84 -6.42 20.98
CA ARG A 114 -27.51 -7.47 21.72
C ARG A 114 -28.04 -6.78 22.98
N TRP A 115 -29.22 -6.19 22.86
CA TRP A 115 -29.98 -5.67 24.00
C TRP A 115 -30.43 -6.87 24.83
N TYR A 116 -29.83 -7.02 26.01
CA TYR A 116 -30.30 -7.85 27.11
C TYR A 116 -30.40 -6.92 28.32
#